data_AF-A0A4P6LSM2-F1
#
_entry.id   AF-A0A4P6LSM2-F1
#
_cell.length_a   1.000
_cell.length_b   1.000
_cell.length_c   1.000
_cell.angle_alpha   90.00
_cell.angle_beta   90.00
_cell.angle_gamma   90.00
#
_symmetry.space_group_name_H-M   'P 1'
#
loop_
_entity.id
_entity.type
_entity.pdbx_description
1 polymer ?
#
loop_
_entity_poly.entity_id
_entity_poly.type
_entity_poly.pdbx_seq_one_letter_code
_entity_poly.pdbx_strand_id
1 'polypeptide(L)'
;MDLLFKRYASPFLLLDEIILTDKLTEFVSHIVDETNNEQEWEFFLHKVFDKSFREFKESLRTTERPREMSKSDIETTIKDSLDIAQNFIPDEGVSG
;
A
#
# COMPACT_ATOMS: atom_id res chain seq x y z
N MET A 1 -5.80 -34.97 -11.07
CA MET A 1 -4.88 -34.32 -12.03
C MET A 1 -4.41 -32.95 -11.52
N ASP A 2 -5.20 -32.23 -10.71
CA ASP A 2 -4.84 -30.87 -10.23
C ASP A 2 -3.67 -30.80 -9.23
N LEU A 3 -3.45 -31.85 -8.44
CA LEU A 3 -2.36 -31.87 -7.45
C LEU A 3 -0.96 -31.93 -8.09
N LEU A 4 -0.85 -32.47 -9.31
CA LEU A 4 0.41 -32.52 -10.07
C LEU A 4 0.74 -31.15 -10.67
N PHE A 5 -0.25 -30.45 -11.21
CA PHE A 5 -0.08 -29.06 -11.67
C PHE A 5 0.30 -28.14 -10.51
N LYS A 6 -0.29 -28.29 -9.32
CA LYS A 6 0.11 -27.48 -8.16
C LYS A 6 1.57 -27.67 -7.71
N ARG A 7 2.18 -28.84 -7.96
CA ARG A 7 3.53 -29.16 -7.45
C ARG A 7 4.64 -29.00 -8.48
N TYR A 8 4.32 -29.05 -9.76
CA TYR A 8 5.29 -29.05 -10.86
C TYR A 8 4.98 -28.02 -11.96
N ALA A 9 3.86 -27.30 -11.90
CA ALA A 9 3.70 -26.12 -12.75
C ALA A 9 4.69 -25.07 -12.25
N SER A 10 5.65 -24.73 -13.10
CA SER A 10 6.51 -23.59 -12.89
C SER A 10 5.62 -22.35 -12.70
N PRO A 11 5.71 -21.63 -11.57
CA PRO A 11 4.94 -20.41 -11.33
C PRO A 11 5.16 -19.37 -12.44
N PHE A 12 6.31 -19.46 -13.12
CA PHE A 12 6.67 -18.60 -14.24
C PHE A 12 5.75 -18.78 -15.44
N LEU A 13 5.24 -19.98 -15.72
CA LEU A 13 4.30 -20.17 -16.85
C LEU A 13 2.99 -19.40 -16.65
N LEU A 14 2.49 -19.39 -15.41
CA LEU A 14 1.32 -18.59 -15.06
C LEU A 14 1.64 -17.09 -15.13
N LEU A 15 2.81 -16.70 -14.61
CA LEU A 15 3.24 -15.30 -14.60
C LEU A 15 3.44 -14.75 -16.02
N ASP A 16 4.02 -15.54 -16.92
CA ASP A 16 4.26 -15.21 -18.32
C ASP A 16 2.94 -14.93 -19.05
N GLU A 17 1.93 -15.79 -18.89
CA GLU A 17 0.59 -15.58 -19.45
C GLU A 17 -0.09 -14.32 -18.89
N ILE A 18 0.11 -14.04 -17.60
CA ILE A 18 -0.45 -12.85 -16.94
C ILE A 18 0.23 -11.56 -17.42
N ILE A 19 1.54 -11.61 -17.68
CA ILE A 19 2.30 -10.51 -18.28
C ILE A 19 1.82 -10.29 -19.72
N LEU A 20 1.65 -11.35 -20.51
CA LEU A 20 1.17 -11.26 -21.88
C LEU A 20 -0.25 -10.67 -21.98
N THR A 21 -1.06 -10.85 -20.95
CA THR A 21 -2.42 -10.31 -20.88
C THR A 21 -2.50 -8.91 -20.27
N ASP A 22 -1.37 -8.28 -19.92
CA ASP A 22 -1.26 -6.97 -19.27
C ASP A 22 -2.03 -6.87 -17.94
N LYS A 23 -2.17 -8.01 -17.24
CA LYS A 23 -2.93 -8.14 -15.98
C LYS A 23 -2.04 -8.34 -14.75
N LEU A 24 -0.73 -8.16 -14.90
CA LEU A 24 0.22 -8.41 -13.81
C LEU A 24 -0.10 -7.58 -12.57
N THR A 25 -0.43 -6.30 -12.74
CA THR A 25 -0.77 -5.43 -11.61
C THR A 25 -2.01 -5.92 -10.86
N GLU A 26 -3.07 -6.28 -11.59
CA GLU A 26 -4.30 -6.80 -10.99
C GLU A 26 -4.04 -8.12 -10.25
N PHE A 27 -3.24 -9.01 -10.84
CA PHE A 27 -2.87 -10.28 -10.25
C PHE A 27 -2.06 -10.12 -8.96
N VAL A 28 -1.05 -9.23 -8.97
CA VAL A 28 -0.25 -8.96 -7.77
C VAL A 28 -1.10 -8.34 -6.68
N SER A 29 -1.95 -7.36 -7.01
CA SER A 29 -2.90 -6.78 -6.04
C SER A 29 -3.81 -7.84 -5.44
N HIS A 30 -4.33 -8.76 -6.26
CA HIS A 30 -5.17 -9.85 -5.77
C HIS A 30 -4.43 -10.79 -4.79
N ILE A 31 -3.18 -11.16 -5.10
CA ILE A 31 -2.35 -11.97 -4.19
C ILE A 31 -2.12 -11.25 -2.86
N VAL A 32 -1.81 -9.95 -2.91
CA VAL A 32 -1.60 -9.13 -1.71
C VAL A 32 -2.87 -9.07 -0.87
N ASP A 33 -4.01 -8.80 -1.50
CA ASP A 33 -5.31 -8.73 -0.81
C ASP A 33 -5.68 -10.05 -0.14
N GLU A 34 -5.49 -11.19 -0.82
CA GLU A 34 -5.75 -12.52 -0.25
C GLU A 34 -4.80 -12.83 0.92
N THR A 35 -3.51 -12.50 0.77
CA THR A 35 -2.51 -12.71 1.83
C THR A 35 -2.84 -11.86 3.06
N ASN A 36 -3.21 -10.59 2.86
CA ASN A 36 -3.60 -9.69 3.94
C ASN A 36 -4.87 -10.19 4.63
N ASN A 37 -5.88 -10.63 3.87
CA ASN A 37 -7.12 -11.17 4.42
C ASN A 37 -6.89 -12.43 5.27
N GLU A 38 -6.00 -13.33 4.85
CA GLU A 38 -5.62 -14.51 5.63
C GLU A 38 -4.91 -14.10 6.93
N GLN A 39 -3.95 -13.17 6.86
CA GLN A 39 -3.26 -12.65 8.04
C GLN A 39 -4.20 -11.93 9.02
N GLU A 40 -5.12 -11.11 8.50
CA GLU A 40 -6.15 -10.44 9.29
C GLU A 40 -7.06 -11.43 10.02
N TRP A 41 -7.42 -12.52 9.33
CA TRP A 41 -8.23 -13.59 9.90
C TRP A 41 -7.50 -14.32 11.03
N GLU A 42 -6.25 -14.73 10.80
CA GLU A 42 -5.43 -15.37 11.83
C GLU A 42 -5.20 -14.45 13.04
N PHE A 43 -4.95 -13.16 12.80
CA PHE A 43 -4.82 -12.17 13.86
C PHE A 43 -6.11 -12.06 14.68
N PHE A 44 -7.26 -11.97 14.00
CA PHE A 44 -8.56 -11.91 14.64
C PHE A 44 -8.77 -13.12 15.57
N LEU A 45 -8.51 -14.33 15.10
CA LEU A 45 -8.68 -15.55 15.88
C LEU A 45 -7.80 -15.58 17.15
N HIS A 46 -6.60 -15.01 17.10
CA HIS A 46 -5.63 -15.11 18.18
C HIS A 46 -5.61 -13.92 19.15
N LYS A 47 -6.09 -12.75 18.72
CA LYS A 47 -5.87 -11.49 19.44
C LYS A 47 -7.14 -10.68 19.68
N VAL A 48 -8.25 -10.98 19.01
CA VAL A 48 -9.49 -10.21 19.13
C VAL A 48 -10.58 -11.09 19.74
N PHE A 49 -11.01 -10.72 20.95
CA PHE A 49 -12.01 -11.50 21.72
C PHE A 49 -13.30 -10.71 21.98
N ASP A 50 -13.25 -9.39 21.77
CA ASP A 50 -14.28 -8.43 22.15
C ASP A 50 -15.15 -7.96 20.98
N LYS A 51 -14.79 -8.31 19.74
CA LYS A 51 -15.43 -7.83 18.51
C LYS A 51 -15.72 -8.96 17.54
N SER A 52 -16.69 -8.75 16.65
CA SER A 52 -16.87 -9.60 15.47
C SER A 52 -15.81 -9.30 14.40
N PHE A 53 -15.56 -10.25 13.50
CA PHE A 53 -14.58 -10.07 12.42
C PHE A 53 -14.91 -8.87 11.52
N ARG A 54 -16.20 -8.60 11.30
CA ARG A 54 -16.64 -7.45 10.52
C ARG A 54 -16.26 -6.12 11.19
N GLU A 55 -16.51 -6.00 12.50
CA GLU A 55 -16.15 -4.80 13.27
C GLU A 55 -14.64 -4.61 13.36
N PHE A 56 -13.89 -5.71 13.45
CA PHE A 56 -12.43 -5.70 13.38
C PHE A 56 -11.94 -5.15 12.03
N LYS A 57 -12.41 -5.68 10.89
CA LYS A 57 -12.06 -5.14 9.56
C LYS A 57 -12.39 -3.66 9.40
N GLU A 58 -13.53 -3.22 9.93
CA GLU A 58 -13.92 -1.82 9.87
C GLU A 58 -12.96 -0.91 10.66
N SER A 59 -12.45 -1.39 11.80
CA SER A 59 -11.43 -0.67 12.58
C SER A 59 -10.08 -0.53 11.86
N LEU A 60 -9.68 -1.53 11.07
CA LEU A 60 -8.46 -1.46 10.25
C LEU A 60 -8.59 -0.40 9.16
N ARG A 61 -9.71 -0.41 8.42
CA ARG A 61 -10.03 0.60 7.39
C ARG A 61 -10.10 2.03 7.92
N THR A 62 -10.51 2.19 9.18
CA THR A 62 -10.58 3.50 9.82
C THR A 62 -9.19 4.03 10.20
N THR A 63 -8.25 3.14 10.50
CA THR A 63 -6.86 3.47 10.85
C THR A 63 -6.03 3.83 9.62
N GLU A 64 -6.34 3.26 8.46
CA GLU A 64 -5.67 3.52 7.18
C GLU A 64 -6.09 4.83 6.50
N ARG A 65 -7.10 5.55 7.03
CA ARG A 65 -7.36 6.90 6.52
C ARG A 65 -6.10 7.73 6.74
N PRO A 66 -5.54 8.37 5.68
CA PRO A 66 -4.52 9.38 5.89
C PRO A 66 -5.08 10.33 6.93
N ARG A 67 -4.32 10.58 8.02
CA ARG A 67 -4.69 11.62 8.98
C ARG A 67 -5.07 12.84 8.15
N GLU A 68 -6.32 13.28 8.25
CA GLU A 68 -6.70 14.55 7.66
C GLU A 68 -5.72 15.57 8.23
N MET A 69 -4.86 16.09 7.36
CA MET A 69 -3.80 17.02 7.74
C MET A 69 -4.51 18.19 8.44
N SER A 70 -4.14 18.48 9.69
CA SER A 70 -4.86 19.51 10.44
C SER A 70 -4.64 20.86 9.76
N LYS A 71 -5.57 21.80 9.93
CA LYS A 71 -5.41 23.15 9.34
C LYS A 71 -4.08 23.80 9.72
N SER A 72 -3.62 23.56 10.96
CA SER A 72 -2.32 24.03 11.44
C SER A 72 -1.13 23.37 10.73
N ASP A 73 -1.22 22.08 10.39
CA ASP A 73 -0.17 21.37 9.66
C ASP A 73 -0.07 21.89 8.22
N ILE A 74 -1.22 22.20 7.60
CA ILE A 74 -1.30 22.83 6.27
C ILE A 74 -0.68 24.23 6.30
N GLU A 75 -1.06 25.06 7.28
CA GLU A 75 -0.50 26.42 7.45
C GLU A 75 1.01 26.39 7.66
N THR A 76 1.50 25.43 8.47
CA THR A 76 2.93 25.24 8.72
C THR A 76 3.65 24.84 7.43
N THR A 77 3.10 23.87 6.68
CA THR A 77 3.68 23.43 5.41
C THR A 77 3.76 24.56 4.38
N ILE A 78 2.72 25.41 4.29
CA ILE A 78 2.70 26.57 3.41
C ILE A 78 3.78 27.58 3.83
N LYS A 79 3.88 27.86 5.13
CA LYS A 79 4.87 28.80 5.68
C LYS A 79 6.29 28.31 5.43
N ASP A 80 6.57 27.03 5.66
CA ASP A 80 7.87 26.43 5.42
C ASP A 80 8.24 26.48 3.93
N SER A 81 7.29 26.18 3.04
CA SER A 81 7.48 26.28 1.60
C SER A 81 7.78 27.72 1.15
N LEU A 82 7.10 28.71 1.75
CA LEU A 82 7.32 30.11 1.47
C LEU A 82 8.69 30.58 1.95
N ASP A 83 9.11 30.15 3.15
CA ASP A 83 10.41 30.51 3.72
C ASP A 83 11.56 29.94 2.89
N ILE A 84 11.44 28.69 2.42
CA ILE A 84 12.40 28.09 1.48
C ILE A 84 12.49 28.91 0.19
N ALA A 85 11.35 29.32 -0.38
CA ALA A 85 11.33 30.11 -1.61
C ALA A 85 11.90 31.52 -1.43
N GLN A 86 11.65 32.16 -0.28
CA GLN A 86 12.15 33.49 0.04
C GLN A 86 13.65 33.50 0.32
N ASN A 87 14.17 32.45 0.94
CA ASN A 87 15.58 32.32 1.29
C ASN A 87 16.40 31.58 0.21
N PHE A 88 15.77 31.23 -0.92
CA PHE A 88 16.46 30.62 -2.04
C PHE A 88 17.34 31.64 -2.76
N ILE A 89 18.66 31.50 -2.60
CA ILE A 89 19.66 32.26 -3.36
C ILE A 89 20.13 31.35 -4.51
N PRO A 90 19.72 31.61 -5.76
CA PRO A 90 20.22 30.85 -6.89
C PRO A 90 21.74 31.07 -7.01
N ASP A 91 22.48 29.97 -7.12
CA ASP A 91 23.92 30.03 -7.39
C ASP A 91 24.12 30.63 -8.78
N GLU A 92 24.68 31.83 -8.86
CA GLU A 92 25.10 32.41 -10.13
C GLU A 92 26.33 31.63 -10.62
N GLY A 93 26.07 30.51 -11.29
CA GLY A 93 27.06 29.68 -11.95
C GLY A 93 27.78 30.48 -13.03
N VAL A 94 28.90 31.06 -12.61
CA VAL A 94 29.93 31.71 -13.42
C VAL A 94 30.28 30.81 -14.61
N SER A 95 29.98 31.29 -15.82
CA SER A 95 30.54 30.72 -17.05
C SER A 95 32.00 31.14 -17.11
N GLY A 96 32.90 30.22 -16.74
CA GLY A 96 34.36 30.34 -16.89
C GLY A 96 34.89 29.26 -17.80
#